data_AF-A0A5C6LLR1-F1
#
_entry.id   AF-A0A5C6LLR1-F1
#
_cell.length_a   1.000
_cell.length_b   1.000
_cell.length_c   1.000
_cell.angle_alpha   90.00
_cell.angle_beta   90.00
_cell.angle_gamma   90.00
#
_symmetry.space_group_name_H-M   'P 1'
#
loop_
_entity.id
_entity.type
_entity.pdbx_description
1 polymer ?
#
loop_
_entity_poly.entity_id
_entity_poly.type
_entity_poly.pdbx_seq_one_letter_code
_entity_poly.pdbx_strand_id
1 'polypeptide(L)'
;MSCKNRRRAGAMKDLNTLLRSRWVTGTYADMTATDGADALLKVLRERRKELIFRGRRWTDLRRLNKDPRFAKTIVRKINGALINCYQVIPVMYFLFRMMKIELSGIEQNVR
;
A
#
# COMPACT_ATOMS: atom_id res chain seq x y z
N MET A 1 -5.89 -21.79 14.51
CA MET A 1 -4.99 -20.67 14.85
C MET A 1 -3.57 -20.77 14.21
N SER A 2 -3.31 -21.68 13.25
CA SER A 2 -1.95 -21.96 12.73
C SER A 2 -1.57 -21.21 11.43
N CYS A 3 -2.54 -20.80 10.62
CA CYS A 3 -2.33 -20.29 9.26
C CYS A 3 -1.72 -18.86 9.14
N LYS A 4 -1.70 -18.06 10.21
CA LYS A 4 -1.04 -16.73 10.20
C LYS A 4 0.47 -16.81 10.47
N ASN A 5 0.94 -17.77 11.28
CA ASN A 5 2.37 -17.89 11.61
C ASN A 5 3.22 -18.37 10.42
N ARG A 6 2.69 -19.26 9.57
CA ARG A 6 3.39 -19.75 8.38
C ARG A 6 3.69 -18.65 7.35
N ARG A 7 2.79 -17.66 7.25
CA ARG A 7 2.93 -16.51 6.34
C ARG A 7 3.97 -15.49 6.81
N ARG A 8 4.17 -15.34 8.14
CA ARG A 8 5.15 -14.41 8.71
C ARG A 8 6.59 -14.85 8.41
N ALA A 9 6.91 -16.10 8.73
CA ALA A 9 8.25 -16.64 8.52
C ALA A 9 8.62 -16.65 7.02
N GLY A 10 7.68 -17.04 6.16
CA GLY A 10 7.86 -16.96 4.70
C GLY A 10 8.08 -15.52 4.22
N ALA A 11 7.24 -14.58 4.65
CA ALA A 11 7.35 -13.17 4.25
C ALA A 11 8.69 -12.54 4.66
N MET A 12 9.19 -12.84 5.88
CA MET A 12 10.49 -12.32 6.32
C MET A 12 11.65 -13.00 5.59
N LYS A 13 11.54 -14.29 5.26
CA LYS A 13 12.53 -14.98 4.42
C LYS A 13 12.64 -14.32 3.05
N ASP A 14 11.52 -14.09 2.38
CA ASP A 14 11.47 -13.46 1.06
C ASP A 14 12.02 -12.02 1.11
N LEU A 15 11.64 -11.26 2.15
CA LEU A 15 12.12 -9.89 2.37
C LEU A 15 13.64 -9.86 2.58
N ASN A 16 14.19 -10.75 3.41
CA ASN A 16 15.62 -10.81 3.66
C ASN A 16 16.40 -11.31 2.43
N THR A 17 15.83 -12.20 1.61
CA THR A 17 16.41 -12.58 0.31
C THR A 17 16.52 -11.38 -0.62
N LEU A 18 15.46 -10.56 -0.71
CA LEU A 18 15.47 -9.33 -1.49
C LEU A 18 16.53 -8.35 -0.96
N LEU A 19 16.55 -8.09 0.35
CA LEU A 19 17.42 -7.08 0.95
C LEU A 19 18.90 -7.46 0.93
N ARG A 20 19.24 -8.75 1.08
CA ARG A 20 20.60 -9.25 0.87
C ARG A 20 21.15 -8.93 -0.52
N SER A 21 20.29 -8.93 -1.55
CA SER A 21 20.70 -8.60 -2.91
C SER A 21 20.94 -7.10 -3.16
N ARG A 22 20.49 -6.24 -2.23
CA ARG A 22 20.48 -4.77 -2.38
C ARG A 22 21.56 -4.07 -1.57
N TRP A 23 22.01 -4.70 -0.50
CA TRP A 23 23.03 -4.15 0.39
C TRP A 23 24.40 -4.69 0.01
N VAL A 24 25.45 -3.95 0.38
CA VAL A 24 26.82 -4.40 0.18
C VAL A 24 27.05 -5.67 1.00
N THR A 25 27.74 -6.67 0.41
CA THR A 25 28.04 -7.94 1.06
C THR A 25 28.64 -7.71 2.46
N GLY A 26 28.08 -8.37 3.46
CA GLY A 26 28.53 -8.27 4.86
C GLY A 26 27.98 -7.09 5.67
N THR A 27 27.20 -6.18 5.06
CA THR A 27 26.64 -5.00 5.77
C THR A 27 25.18 -5.16 6.19
N TYR A 28 24.48 -6.15 5.65
CA TYR A 28 23.06 -6.36 5.92
C TYR A 28 22.82 -7.31 7.09
N ALA A 29 21.98 -6.88 8.02
CA ALA A 29 21.44 -7.71 9.08
C ALA A 29 19.98 -8.10 8.78
N ASP A 30 19.65 -9.38 8.97
CA ASP A 30 18.32 -9.90 8.71
C ASP A 30 17.25 -9.21 9.56
N MET A 31 16.23 -8.68 8.90
CA MET A 31 15.08 -8.12 9.60
C MET A 31 14.22 -9.24 10.17
N THR A 32 13.70 -9.00 11.37
CA THR A 32 12.70 -9.85 12.03
C THR A 32 11.40 -9.08 12.22
N ALA A 33 10.28 -9.79 12.38
CA ALA A 33 8.99 -9.18 12.64
C ALA A 33 8.35 -9.77 13.89
N THR A 34 7.82 -8.91 14.75
CA THR A 34 7.21 -9.29 16.03
C THR A 34 5.85 -9.94 15.81
N ASP A 35 5.06 -9.41 14.88
CA ASP A 35 3.76 -9.94 14.49
C ASP A 35 3.52 -9.89 12.97
N GLY A 36 2.35 -10.32 12.53
CA GLY A 36 2.00 -10.33 11.11
C GLY A 36 1.74 -8.94 10.51
N ALA A 37 1.31 -7.98 11.31
CA ALA A 37 1.09 -6.60 10.88
C ALA A 37 2.43 -5.87 10.71
N ASP A 38 3.38 -6.07 11.62
CA ASP A 38 4.74 -5.58 11.54
C ASP A 38 5.48 -6.15 10.32
N ALA A 39 5.36 -7.46 10.07
CA ALA A 39 5.89 -8.08 8.84
C ALA A 39 5.32 -7.42 7.58
N LEU A 40 4.00 -7.18 7.54
CA LEU A 40 3.34 -6.54 6.41
C LEU A 40 3.82 -5.08 6.23
N LEU A 41 3.97 -4.32 7.30
CA LEU A 41 4.47 -2.95 7.26
C LEU A 41 5.90 -2.87 6.69
N LYS A 42 6.78 -3.78 7.11
CA LYS A 42 8.15 -3.88 6.58
C LYS A 42 8.15 -4.19 5.09
N VAL A 43 7.36 -5.18 4.65
CA VAL A 43 7.20 -5.52 3.23
C VAL A 43 6.68 -4.34 2.41
N LEU A 44 5.66 -3.64 2.89
CA LEU A 44 5.09 -2.47 2.19
C LEU A 44 6.06 -1.30 2.08
N ARG A 45 6.96 -1.16 3.06
CA ARG A 45 8.02 -0.14 3.04
C ARG A 45 9.03 -0.46 1.96
N GLU A 46 9.56 -1.68 1.91
CA GLU A 46 10.53 -2.06 0.89
C GLU A 46 9.92 -2.09 -0.51
N ARG A 47 8.67 -2.56 -0.65
CA ARG A 47 7.92 -2.49 -1.92
C ARG A 47 7.77 -1.07 -2.44
N ARG A 48 7.63 -0.07 -1.56
CA ARG A 48 7.59 1.34 -1.95
C ARG A 48 8.94 1.84 -2.46
N LYS A 49 10.05 1.37 -1.91
CA LYS A 49 11.41 1.72 -2.37
C LYS A 49 11.75 1.06 -3.70
N GLU A 50 11.36 -0.20 -3.87
CA GLU A 50 11.70 -1.02 -5.05
C GLU A 50 10.82 -0.72 -6.27
N LEU A 51 9.54 -0.43 -6.07
CA LEU A 51 8.55 -0.29 -7.15
C LEU A 51 8.12 1.16 -7.38
N ILE A 52 9.05 2.10 -7.20
CA ILE A 52 8.83 3.51 -7.57
C ILE A 52 8.53 3.58 -9.07
N PHE A 53 7.62 4.48 -9.45
CA PHE A 53 7.12 4.66 -10.83
C PHE A 53 6.37 3.47 -11.46
N ARG A 54 6.06 2.41 -10.71
CA ARG A 54 5.26 1.27 -11.22
C ARG A 54 3.77 1.29 -10.82
N GLY A 55 3.26 2.43 -10.37
CA GLY A 55 1.83 2.61 -10.03
C GLY A 55 1.31 1.81 -8.82
N ARG A 56 2.17 1.03 -8.12
CA ARG A 56 1.76 0.13 -7.04
C ARG A 56 1.33 0.83 -5.75
N ARG A 57 1.82 2.05 -5.51
CA ARG A 57 1.54 2.75 -4.26
C ARG A 57 0.06 3.09 -4.09
N TRP A 58 -0.60 3.47 -5.18
CA TRP A 58 -2.02 3.83 -5.19
C TRP A 58 -2.90 2.64 -4.79
N THR A 59 -2.66 1.48 -5.41
CA THR A 59 -3.42 0.26 -5.14
C THR A 59 -3.23 -0.23 -3.70
N ASP A 60 -2.00 -0.12 -3.18
CA ASP A 60 -1.70 -0.54 -1.81
C ASP A 60 -2.45 0.34 -0.79
N LEU A 61 -2.44 1.66 -0.97
CA LEU A 61 -3.21 2.60 -0.14
C LEU A 61 -4.71 2.31 -0.19
N ARG A 62 -5.28 2.13 -1.40
CA ARG A 62 -6.71 1.87 -1.58
C ARG A 62 -7.17 0.61 -0.86
N ARG A 63 -6.37 -0.45 -0.95
CA ARG A 63 -6.68 -1.73 -0.29
C ARG A 63 -6.53 -1.63 1.22
N LEU A 64 -5.44 -1.01 1.69
CA LEU A 64 -5.08 -0.99 3.11
C LEU A 64 -5.84 0.05 3.92
N ASN A 65 -6.30 1.14 3.30
CA ASN A 65 -7.13 2.15 3.97
C ASN A 65 -8.52 1.64 4.37
N LYS A 66 -8.92 0.43 3.94
CA LYS A 66 -10.14 -0.23 4.42
C LYS A 66 -9.99 -0.77 5.85
N ASP A 67 -8.76 -1.04 6.28
CA ASP A 67 -8.47 -1.50 7.63
C ASP A 67 -7.92 -0.31 8.44
N PRO A 68 -8.56 0.08 9.54
CA PRO A 68 -8.11 1.21 10.35
C PRO A 68 -6.66 1.07 10.84
N ARG A 69 -6.15 -0.17 10.97
CA ARG A 69 -4.77 -0.44 11.40
C ARG A 69 -3.71 0.03 10.40
N PHE A 70 -4.08 0.13 9.13
CA PHE A 70 -3.16 0.50 8.04
C PHE A 70 -3.58 1.78 7.30
N ALA A 71 -4.63 2.44 7.77
CA ALA A 71 -5.14 3.67 7.19
C ALA A 71 -4.08 4.79 7.27
N LYS A 72 -3.84 5.44 6.13
CA LYS A 72 -2.93 6.59 6.05
C LYS A 72 -3.58 7.77 5.33
N THR A 73 -3.57 8.92 6.00
CA THR A 73 -3.88 10.21 5.41
C THR A 73 -2.63 10.76 4.72
N ILE A 74 -2.77 11.24 3.48
CA ILE A 74 -1.67 11.81 2.71
C ILE A 74 -1.89 13.31 2.58
N VAL A 75 -1.00 14.07 3.20
CA VAL A 75 -0.99 15.53 3.12
C VAL A 75 0.19 15.95 2.25
N ARG A 76 -0.05 16.87 1.33
CA ARG A 76 1.01 17.55 0.57
C ARG A 76 1.09 18.99 1.02
N LYS A 77 2.28 19.46 1.37
CA LYS A 77 2.52 20.88 1.62
C LYS A 77 2.87 21.53 0.28
N ILE A 78 2.03 22.45 -0.19
CA ILE A 78 2.25 23.23 -1.41
C ILE A 78 2.18 24.70 -1.02
N ASN A 79 3.24 25.48 -1.28
CA ASN A 79 3.33 26.91 -0.97
C ASN A 79 2.94 27.27 0.48
N GLY A 80 3.43 26.51 1.46
CA GLY A 80 3.12 26.76 2.88
C GLY A 80 1.75 26.24 3.33
N ALA A 81 0.81 26.01 2.41
CA ALA A 81 -0.50 25.44 2.71
C ALA A 81 -0.45 23.91 2.76
N LEU A 82 -1.07 23.33 3.79
CA LEU A 82 -1.29 21.90 3.90
C LEU A 82 -2.52 21.52 3.08
N ILE A 83 -2.31 20.94 1.91
CA ILE A 83 -3.38 20.40 1.08
C ILE A 83 -3.54 18.92 1.46
N ASN A 84 -4.69 18.60 2.05
CA ASN A 84 -5.07 17.22 2.30
C ASN A 84 -5.43 16.58 0.96
N CYS A 85 -4.57 15.70 0.43
CA CYS A 85 -4.76 15.22 -0.93
C CYS A 85 -5.73 14.05 -1.03
N TYR A 86 -6.04 13.35 0.08
CA TYR A 86 -6.97 12.23 0.03
C TYR A 86 -7.63 12.03 1.40
N GLN A 87 -8.83 12.57 1.59
CA GLN A 87 -9.81 11.92 2.46
C GLN A 87 -10.35 10.73 1.69
N VAL A 88 -10.05 9.54 2.21
CA VAL A 88 -10.59 8.28 1.71
C VAL A 88 -12.09 8.29 1.96
N ILE A 89 -12.83 7.67 1.03
CA ILE A 89 -14.29 7.55 0.98
C ILE A 89 -14.89 8.75 0.22
N PRO A 90 -15.24 8.68 -1.08
CA PRO A 90 -15.26 7.60 -2.08
C PRO A 90 -14.53 7.96 -3.42
N VAL A 91 -13.70 9.02 -3.43
CA VAL A 91 -13.00 9.57 -4.62
C VAL A 91 -11.91 8.63 -5.22
N MET A 92 -11.80 7.39 -4.73
CA MET A 92 -10.81 6.41 -5.19
C MET A 92 -11.26 5.56 -6.38
N TYR A 93 -12.51 5.71 -6.79
CA TYR A 93 -13.08 5.05 -7.96
C TYR A 93 -13.08 6.06 -9.11
N PHE A 94 -12.54 5.66 -10.26
CA PHE A 94 -12.74 6.43 -11.48
C PHE A 94 -14.24 6.50 -11.75
N LEU A 95 -14.71 7.70 -12.07
CA LEU A 95 -16.09 7.88 -12.49
C LEU A 95 -16.29 7.14 -13.80
N PHE A 96 -17.44 6.50 -13.93
CA PHE A 96 -17.87 6.03 -15.23
C PHE A 96 -18.07 7.24 -16.14
N ARG A 97 -17.67 7.10 -17.40
CA ARG A 97 -17.91 8.13 -18.42
C ARG A 97 -19.42 8.30 -18.62
N MET A 98 -19.89 9.54 -18.71
CA MET A 98 -21.34 9.86 -18.80
C MET A 98 -22.05 9.10 -19.94
N MET A 99 -21.44 9.03 -21.14
CA MET A 99 -22.00 8.25 -22.25
C MET A 99 -22.28 6.78 -21.90
N LYS A 100 -21.47 6.16 -21.03
CA LYS A 100 -21.69 4.77 -20.62
C LYS A 100 -22.90 4.65 -19.70
N ILE A 101 -23.12 5.63 -18.82
CA ILE A 101 -24.28 5.66 -17.91
C ILE A 101 -25.56 5.83 -18.72
N GLU A 102 -25.58 6.78 -19.65
CA GLU A 102 -26.71 7.08 -20.52
C GLU A 102 -27.10 5.89 -21.41
N LEU A 103 -26.12 5.11 -21.90
CA LEU A 103 -26.35 3.95 -22.77
C LEU A 103 -26.74 2.66 -22.03
N SER A 104 -26.30 2.48 -20.78
CA SER A 104 -26.46 1.20 -20.07
C SER A 104 -27.35 1.26 -18.83
N GLY A 105 -27.76 2.46 -18.40
CA GLY A 105 -28.58 2.67 -17.19
C GLY A 105 -27.85 2.37 -15.87
N ILE A 106 -26.53 2.19 -15.89
CA ILE A 106 -25.74 1.91 -14.67
C ILE A 106 -25.57 3.18 -13.85
N GLU A 107 -25.86 3.11 -12.54
CA GLU A 107 -25.68 4.24 -11.62
C GLU A 107 -24.20 4.62 -11.41
N GLN A 108 -23.94 5.91 -11.23
CA GLN A 108 -22.60 6.44 -11.00
C GLN A 108 -22.11 6.13 -9.58
N ASN A 109 -20.79 5.98 -9.43
CA ASN A 109 -20.16 5.87 -8.12
C ASN A 109 -20.48 7.10 -7.25
N VAL A 110 -20.97 6.88 -6.03
CA VAL A 110 -21.19 7.93 -5.02
C VAL A 110 -19.89 8.69 -4.72
N ARG A 111 -20.00 10.00 -4.49
CA ARG A 111 -18.88 10.93 -4.21
C ARG A 111 -18.80 11.34 -2.75
#